data_AF-A0A2N5KNM6-F1
#
_entry.id   AF-A0A2N5KNM6-F1
#
_cell.length_a   1.000
_cell.length_b   1.000
_cell.length_c   1.000
_cell.angle_alpha   90.00
_cell.angle_beta   90.00
_cell.angle_gamma   90.00
#
_symmetry.space_group_name_H-M   'P 1'
#
loop_
_entity.id
_entity.type
_entity.pdbx_description
1 polymer ?
#
loop_
_entity_poly.entity_id
_entity_poly.type
_entity_poly.pdbx_seq_one_letter_code
_entity_poly.pdbx_strand_id
1 'polypeptide(L)' 'HRPAGVQLENIGPGHQHIDLIYFARPHGSTEIRESFDEDKVGWYGPEAWDGMSVNAEVRGWCERALDTLDVR' A
#
# COMPACT_ATOMS: atom_id res chain seq x y z
N HIS A 1 -3.39 16.78 4.71
CA HIS A 1 -3.62 15.51 5.42
C HIS A 1 -2.45 15.24 6.35
N ARG A 2 -2.67 14.59 7.51
CA ARG A 2 -1.58 14.06 8.35
C ARG A 2 -1.28 12.62 7.92
N PRO A 3 -0.01 12.16 7.95
CA PRO A 3 0.31 10.76 7.70
C PRO A 3 -0.43 9.85 8.68
N ALA A 4 -0.84 8.67 8.22
CA ALA A 4 -1.29 7.58 9.09
C ALA A 4 -0.15 7.05 9.96
N GLY A 5 1.10 7.20 9.49
CA GLY A 5 2.30 6.89 10.25
C GLY A 5 3.57 7.22 9.47
N VAL A 6 4.69 6.86 10.08
CA VAL A 6 6.04 6.96 9.53
C VAL A 6 6.66 5.58 9.55
N GLN A 7 7.37 5.20 8.49
CA GLN A 7 8.18 3.98 8.42
C GLN A 7 9.64 4.35 8.19
N LEU A 8 10.54 3.64 8.86
CA LEU A 8 11.97 3.67 8.55
C LEU A 8 12.31 2.36 7.84
N GLU A 9 12.59 2.43 6.55
CA GLU A 9 12.92 1.26 5.72
C GLU A 9 14.43 1.18 5.48
N ASN A 10 15.01 -0.02 5.60
CA ASN A 10 16.42 -0.27 5.27
C ASN A 10 16.53 -0.76 3.82
N ILE A 11 16.91 0.13 2.91
CA ILE A 11 17.07 -0.19 1.49
C ILE A 11 18.43 -0.83 1.20
N GLY A 12 19.44 -0.51 2.02
CA GLY A 12 20.78 -1.08 1.90
C GLY A 12 21.74 -0.58 2.98
N PRO A 13 22.98 -1.09 2.99
CA PRO A 13 23.98 -0.67 3.98
C PRO A 13 24.21 0.85 3.98
N GLY A 14 23.97 1.49 5.13
CA GLY A 14 24.11 2.94 5.27
C GLY A 14 23.04 3.77 4.54
N HIS A 15 21.98 3.14 4.00
CA HIS A 15 20.92 3.81 3.27
C HIS A 15 19.54 3.42 3.82
N GLN A 16 18.85 4.41 4.36
CA GLN A 16 17.51 4.26 4.91
C GLN A 16 16.55 5.25 4.27
N HIS A 17 15.32 4.83 4.05
CA HIS A 17 14.22 5.70 3.70
C HIS A 17 13.37 6.01 4.93
N ILE A 18 12.86 7.24 5.01
CA ILE A 18 11.79 7.61 5.94
C ILE A 18 10.55 7.84 5.11
N ASP A 19 9.59 6.92 5.21
CA ASP A 19 8.34 6.98 4.44
C ASP A 19 7.24 7.63 5.29
N LEU A 20 6.50 8.55 4.69
CA LEU A 20 5.28 9.09 5.26
C LEU A 20 4.10 8.36 4.60
N ILE A 21 3.41 7.53 5.38
CA ILE A 21 2.33 6.69 4.85
C ILE A 21 0.99 7.43 4.95
N TYR A 22 0.22 7.44 3.86
CA TYR A 22 -1.12 8.02 3.80
C TYR A 22 -2.11 6.98 3.29
N PHE A 23 -3.28 6.90 3.93
CA PHE A 23 -4.41 6.13 3.41
C PHE A 23 -5.31 7.06 2.61
N ALA A 24 -5.75 6.59 1.44
CA ALA A 24 -6.58 7.36 0.54
C ALA A 24 -7.78 6.52 0.08
N ARG A 25 -8.92 7.19 -0.09
CA ARG A 25 -10.07 6.66 -0.81
C ARG A 25 -10.06 7.28 -2.20
N PRO A 26 -10.08 6.49 -3.29
CA PRO A 26 -10.15 7.04 -4.62
C PRO A 26 -11.45 7.83 -4.81
N HIS A 27 -11.37 8.90 -5.60
CA HIS A 27 -12.54 9.68 -6.01
C HIS A 27 -12.72 9.55 -7.52
N GLY A 28 -13.93 9.19 -7.97
CA GLY A 28 -14.22 8.92 -9.37
C GLY A 28 -13.94 7.47 -9.77
N SER A 29 -13.68 7.23 -11.07
CA SER A 29 -13.44 5.89 -11.60
C SER A 29 -12.13 5.28 -11.09
N THR A 30 -12.19 4.00 -10.73
CA THR A 30 -11.04 3.17 -10.31
C THR A 30 -10.66 2.13 -11.35
N GLU A 31 -11.14 2.29 -12.59
CA GLU A 31 -10.82 1.40 -13.70
C GLU A 31 -9.31 1.39 -13.98
N ILE A 32 -8.73 0.19 -14.06
CA ILE A 32 -7.34 0.01 -14.48
C ILE A 32 -7.34 -0.07 -16.01
N ARG A 33 -6.60 0.84 -16.66
CA ARG A 33 -6.49 0.89 -18.12
C ARG A 33 -5.25 0.14 -18.60
N GLU A 34 -5.35 -0.57 -19.71
CA GLU A 34 -4.27 -1.35 -20.36
C GLU A 34 -2.99 -0.53 -20.61
N SER A 35 -3.11 0.78 -20.88
CA SER A 35 -1.95 1.66 -21.06
C SER A 35 -1.09 1.86 -19.81
N PHE A 36 -1.54 1.40 -18.64
CA PHE A 36 -0.78 1.38 -17.40
C PHE A 36 -0.09 0.03 -17.23
N ASP A 37 0.83 -0.28 -18.15
CA ASP A 37 1.75 -1.44 -18.16
C ASP A 37 1.25 -2.62 -17.29
N GLU A 38 0.46 -3.49 -17.93
CA GLU A 38 -0.47 -4.49 -17.40
C GLU A 38 0.10 -5.44 -16.32
N ASP A 39 1.43 -5.48 -16.17
CA ASP A 39 2.13 -6.37 -15.25
C ASP A 39 2.25 -5.85 -13.79
N LYS A 40 1.86 -4.59 -13.49
CA LYS A 40 2.19 -4.00 -12.17
C LYS A 40 1.09 -3.21 -11.45
N VAL A 41 -0.07 -2.96 -12.07
CA VAL A 41 -1.14 -2.17 -11.45
C VAL A 41 -2.45 -2.94 -11.46
N GLY A 42 -3.03 -3.12 -10.27
CA GLY A 42 -4.28 -3.84 -10.09
C GLY A 42 -4.87 -3.57 -8.70
N TRP A 43 -6.11 -4.04 -8.51
CA TRP A 43 -6.76 -4.06 -7.20
C TRP A 43 -6.57 -5.45 -6.58
N TYR A 44 -5.88 -5.51 -5.45
CA TYR A 44 -5.52 -6.77 -4.79
C TYR A 44 -6.01 -6.74 -3.34
N GLY A 45 -6.98 -7.60 -3.01
CA GLY A 45 -7.44 -7.79 -1.64
C GLY A 45 -6.50 -8.69 -0.82
N PRO A 46 -6.74 -8.79 0.51
CA PRO A 46 -5.96 -9.64 1.41
C PRO A 46 -5.74 -11.08 0.92
N GLU A 47 -6.71 -11.64 0.22
CA GLU A 47 -6.69 -12.98 -0.37
C GLU A 47 -5.63 -13.18 -1.44
N ALA A 48 -5.15 -12.11 -2.07
CA ALA A 48 -4.14 -12.17 -3.13
C ALA A 48 -2.70 -12.02 -2.60
N TRP A 49 -2.51 -11.47 -1.40
CA TRP A 49 -1.19 -11.02 -0.95
C TRP A 49 -0.18 -12.15 -0.77
N ASP A 50 -0.61 -13.35 -0.39
CA ASP A 50 0.30 -14.50 -0.23
C ASP A 50 0.92 -14.96 -1.55
N GLY A 51 0.24 -14.68 -2.68
CA GLY A 51 0.75 -14.93 -4.02
C GLY A 51 1.65 -13.82 -4.56
N MET A 52 1.83 -12.73 -3.81
CA MET A 52 2.59 -11.55 -4.19
C MET A 52 3.88 -11.45 -3.37
N SER A 53 4.89 -10.76 -3.89
CA SER A 53 6.13 -10.42 -3.17
C SER A 53 5.96 -9.25 -2.19
N VAL A 54 4.80 -9.14 -1.54
CA VAL A 54 4.52 -8.10 -0.54
C VAL A 54 5.21 -8.47 0.77
N ASN A 55 6.09 -7.60 1.26
CA ASN A 55 6.79 -7.83 2.52
C ASN A 55 5.86 -7.58 3.74
N ALA A 56 6.32 -7.97 4.93
CA ALA A 56 5.54 -7.85 6.17
C ALA A 56 5.19 -6.39 6.52
N GLU A 57 6.07 -5.44 6.17
CA GLU A 57 5.89 -4.02 6.45
C GLU A 57 4.73 -3.44 5.62
N VAL A 58 4.76 -3.64 4.30
CA VAL A 58 3.70 -3.22 3.38
C VAL A 58 2.39 -3.93 3.71
N ARG A 59 2.43 -5.23 4.05
CA ARG A 59 1.25 -5.98 4.50
C ARG A 59 0.60 -5.32 5.71
N GLY A 60 1.40 -4.99 6.74
CA GLY A 60 0.91 -4.32 7.95
C GLY A 60 0.28 -2.95 7.69
N TRP A 61 0.81 -2.18 6.72
CA TRP A 61 0.17 -0.92 6.32
C TRP A 61 -1.15 -1.12 5.58
N CYS A 62 -1.25 -2.13 4.72
CA CYS A 62 -2.50 -2.47 4.04
C CYS A 62 -3.58 -2.94 5.03
N GLU A 63 -3.23 -3.81 5.99
CA GLU A 63 -4.11 -4.25 7.07
C GLU A 63 -4.63 -3.06 7.87
N ARG A 64 -3.70 -2.21 8.33
CA ARG A 64 -4.07 -1.00 9.08
C ARG A 64 -4.94 -0.04 8.26
N ALA A 65 -4.75 0.05 6.93
CA ALA A 65 -5.61 0.85 6.07
C ALA A 65 -7.04 0.30 6.04
N LEU A 66 -7.19 -1.03 5.92
CA LEU A 66 -8.49 -1.69 5.92
C LEU A 66 -9.20 -1.56 7.27
N ASP A 67 -8.47 -1.66 8.38
CA ASP A 67 -9.04 -1.46 9.73
C ASP A 67 -9.67 -0.07 9.90
N THR A 68 -9.17 0.95 9.19
CA THR A 68 -9.78 2.30 9.23
C THR A 68 -11.16 2.37 8.58
N LEU A 69 -11.54 1.38 7.77
CA LEU A 69 -12.84 1.29 7.11
C LEU A 69 -13.92 0.67 8.01
N ASP A 70 -13.52 -0.14 8.99
CA ASP A 70 -14.42 -0.80 9.95
C ASP A 70 -14.78 0.07 11.17
N VAL A 71 -14.18 1.26 11.28
CA VAL A 71 -14.56 2.25 12.30
C VAL A 71 -15.89 2.90 11.89
N ARG A 72 -16.99 2.36 12.44
CA ARG A 72 -18.33 2.95 12.39
C ARG A 72 -18.46 4.16 13.29
#